data_AF-A0A935P3L4-F1
#
_entry.id   AF-A0A935P3L4-F1
#
_cell.length_a   1.000
_cell.length_b   1.000
_cell.length_c   1.000
_cell.angle_alpha   90.00
_cell.angle_beta   90.00
_cell.angle_gamma   90.00
#
_symmetry.space_group_name_H-M   'P 1'
#
loop_
_entity.id
_entity.type
_entity.pdbx_description
1 polymer ?
#
loop_
_entity_poly.entity_id
_entity_poly.type
_entity_poly.pdbx_seq_one_letter_code
_entity_poly.pdbx_strand_id
1 'polypeptide(L)'
;MPDDYAKMTEMAREPDAAVRVVVCAAPSADPFLILPGPLTIPPLASRAEDLPRIIEEYGQDVATLGARPDAFTAEDRAWIARSCATTLHEVEKAALRLVALRMAGSISGAAELLGMAPVSLRRWISRRSPVLGQAPAFWGKWRF
;
A
#
# COMPACT_ATOMS: atom_id res chain seq x y z
N MET A 1 -4.70 24.92 37.24
CA MET A 1 -3.93 23.89 36.52
C MET A 1 -3.42 22.90 37.53
N PRO A 2 -3.34 21.59 37.20
CA PRO A 2 -2.62 20.62 38.03
C PRO A 2 -1.16 21.04 38.19
N ASP A 3 -0.60 20.88 39.39
CA ASP A 3 0.74 21.36 39.75
C ASP A 3 1.87 20.65 38.97
N ASP A 4 1.55 19.52 38.35
CA ASP A 4 2.47 18.65 37.60
C ASP A 4 2.41 18.85 36.08
N TYR A 5 1.63 19.82 35.58
CA TYR A 5 1.46 20.05 34.13
C TYR A 5 2.78 20.34 33.40
N ALA A 6 3.68 21.15 33.98
CA ALA A 6 4.99 21.44 33.40
C ALA A 6 5.83 20.16 33.25
N LYS A 7 5.76 19.27 34.24
CA LYS A 7 6.46 17.98 34.22
C LYS A 7 5.87 17.02 33.18
N MET A 8 4.54 16.98 33.05
CA MET A 8 3.88 16.16 32.02
C MET A 8 4.20 16.61 30.60
N THR A 9 4.26 17.92 30.35
CA THR A 9 4.58 18.46 29.01
C THR A 9 6.05 18.23 28.62
N GLU A 10 6.97 18.21 29.60
CA GLU A 10 8.37 17.84 29.39
C GLU A 10 8.50 16.34 29.04
N MET A 11 7.84 15.46 29.79
CA MET A 11 7.79 14.01 29.50
C MET A 11 7.14 13.71 28.13
N ALA A 12 6.12 14.47 27.72
CA ALA A 12 5.49 14.28 26.41
C ALA A 12 6.40 14.63 25.22
N ARG A 13 7.45 15.43 25.44
CA ARG A 13 8.44 15.81 24.42
C ARG A 13 9.58 14.79 24.30
N GLU A 14 9.69 13.83 25.21
CA GLU A 14 10.69 12.76 25.13
C GLU A 14 10.32 11.74 24.03
N PRO A 15 11.23 11.48 23.06
CA PRO A 15 10.96 10.63 21.91
C PRO A 15 10.97 9.12 22.24
N ASP A 16 11.55 8.70 23.36
CA ASP A 16 11.75 7.28 23.75
C ASP A 16 10.68 6.72 24.71
N ALA A 17 9.60 7.45 24.97
CA ALA A 17 8.51 6.95 25.82
C ALA A 17 7.74 5.83 25.12
N ALA A 18 8.03 4.57 25.50
CA ALA A 18 7.47 3.37 24.89
C ALA A 18 5.94 3.22 25.03
N VAL A 19 5.31 3.90 26.00
CA VAL A 19 3.85 3.87 26.23
C VAL A 19 3.37 5.26 26.67
N ARG A 20 2.33 5.79 26.03
CA ARG A 20 1.67 7.05 26.40
C ARG A 20 0.22 6.78 26.79
N VAL A 21 -0.18 7.17 28.00
CA VAL A 21 -1.57 7.10 28.46
C VAL A 21 -2.24 8.44 28.18
N VAL A 22 -3.30 8.43 27.37
CA VAL A 22 -4.13 9.62 27.10
C VAL A 22 -5.35 9.57 28.03
N VAL A 23 -5.47 10.54 28.93
CA VAL A 23 -6.62 10.67 29.83
C VAL A 23 -7.56 11.74 29.28
N CYS A 24 -8.74 11.33 28.81
CA CYS A 24 -9.78 12.26 28.37
C CYS A 24 -10.54 12.81 29.59
N ALA A 25 -10.09 13.94 30.14
CA ALA A 25 -10.83 14.70 31.14
C ALA A 25 -11.72 15.78 30.48
N ALA A 26 -12.67 16.34 31.25
CA ALA A 26 -13.57 17.40 30.79
C ALA A 26 -12.83 18.58 30.15
N PRO A 27 -13.42 19.26 29.15
CA PRO A 27 -12.70 20.21 28.30
C PRO A 27 -12.13 21.38 29.12
N SER A 28 -10.81 21.43 29.22
CA SER A 28 -10.06 22.60 29.67
C SER A 28 -9.44 23.28 28.45
N ALA A 29 -9.43 24.62 28.43
CA ALA A 29 -8.98 25.46 27.32
C ALA A 29 -7.45 25.45 27.07
N ASP A 30 -6.74 24.41 27.48
CA ASP A 30 -5.29 24.30 27.32
C ASP A 30 -4.94 23.67 25.95
N PRO A 31 -4.12 24.32 25.10
CA PRO A 31 -3.74 23.80 23.79
C PRO A 31 -3.06 22.43 23.78
N PHE A 32 -2.42 22.00 24.87
CA PHE A 32 -1.86 20.65 25.01
C PHE A 32 -2.92 19.61 25.41
N LEU A 33 -4.09 20.04 25.89
CA LEU A 33 -5.24 19.20 26.23
C LEU A 33 -6.31 19.18 25.13
N ILE A 34 -6.17 20.03 24.09
CA ILE A 34 -6.92 19.90 22.84
C ILE A 34 -6.27 18.80 22.00
N LEU A 35 -6.49 17.56 22.43
CA LEU A 35 -6.26 16.40 21.59
C LEU A 35 -7.46 16.18 20.66
N PRO A 36 -7.22 15.78 19.42
CA PRO A 36 -5.91 15.45 18.86
C PRO A 36 -5.24 16.67 18.22
N GLY A 37 -3.98 16.94 18.58
CA GLY A 37 -3.09 17.73 17.72
C GLY A 37 -2.99 17.05 16.35
N PRO A 38 -2.90 17.80 15.24
CA PRO A 38 -2.99 17.22 13.90
C PRO A 38 -1.84 16.23 13.64
N LEU A 39 -2.19 14.97 13.37
CA LEU A 39 -1.24 13.95 12.90
C LEU A 39 -0.99 14.17 11.41
N THR A 40 0.20 14.65 11.07
CA THR A 40 0.61 14.77 9.67
C THR A 40 1.20 13.46 9.17
N ILE A 41 0.52 12.79 8.24
CA ILE A 41 1.04 11.60 7.58
C ILE A 41 1.88 12.04 6.36
N PRO A 42 3.19 11.74 6.31
CA PRO A 42 4.00 12.06 5.14
C PRO A 42 3.48 11.35 3.89
N PRO A 43 3.51 12.00 2.71
CA PRO A 43 3.15 11.34 1.45
C PRO A 43 4.09 10.15 1.19
N LEU A 44 3.60 9.14 0.45
CA LEU A 44 4.43 7.97 0.11
C LEU A 44 5.69 8.37 -0.69
N ALA A 45 5.59 9.40 -1.53
CA ALA A 45 6.70 9.92 -2.31
C ALA A 45 7.87 10.47 -1.46
N SER A 46 7.62 10.89 -0.22
CA SER A 46 8.67 11.35 0.70
C SER A 46 9.26 10.24 1.57
N ARG A 47 8.87 8.98 1.32
CA ARG A 47 9.31 7.77 2.04
C ARG A 47 9.76 6.70 1.04
N ALA A 48 10.58 7.10 0.06
CA ALA A 48 11.00 6.24 -1.03
C ALA A 48 11.79 5.01 -0.54
N GLU A 49 12.48 5.13 0.59
CA GLU A 49 13.22 4.09 1.28
C GLU A 49 12.32 3.00 1.88
N ASP A 50 11.08 3.33 2.26
CA ASP A 50 10.11 2.37 2.81
C ASP A 50 9.43 1.53 1.71
N LEU A 51 9.43 2.05 0.48
CA LEU A 51 8.67 1.49 -0.63
C LEU A 51 9.02 0.02 -0.93
N PRO A 52 10.29 -0.43 -0.94
CA PRO A 52 10.60 -1.84 -1.14
C PRO A 52 9.98 -2.75 -0.07
N ARG A 53 10.01 -2.31 1.20
CA ARG A 53 9.40 -3.06 2.32
C ARG A 53 7.89 -3.13 2.18
N ILE A 54 7.24 -2.01 1.89
CA ILE A 54 5.79 -1.93 1.68
C ILE A 54 5.34 -2.85 0.54
N ILE A 55 6.08 -2.87 -0.57
CA ILE A 55 5.77 -3.75 -1.71
C ILE A 55 5.93 -5.22 -1.33
N GLU A 56 6.93 -5.57 -0.52
CA GLU A 56 7.10 -6.94 -0.03
C GLU A 56 5.94 -7.36 0.87
N GLU A 57 5.49 -6.48 1.77
CA GLU A 57 4.33 -6.73 2.65
C GLU A 57 3.07 -6.99 1.83
N TYR A 58 2.78 -6.17 0.82
CA TYR A 58 1.67 -6.47 -0.10
C TYR A 58 1.85 -7.79 -0.85
N GLY A 59 3.08 -8.18 -1.16
CA GLY A 59 3.37 -9.49 -1.74
C GLY A 59 3.02 -10.65 -0.82
N GLN A 60 3.33 -10.51 0.47
CA GLN A 60 2.98 -11.49 1.50
C GLN A 60 1.48 -11.57 1.75
N ASP A 61 0.79 -10.43 1.78
CA ASP A 61 -0.67 -10.38 1.91
C ASP A 61 -1.33 -11.13 0.75
N VAL A 62 -0.88 -10.88 -0.48
CA VAL A 62 -1.42 -11.55 -1.66
C VAL A 62 -1.12 -13.05 -1.67
N ALA A 63 0.06 -13.48 -1.20
CA ALA A 63 0.36 -14.90 -1.01
C ALA A 63 -0.58 -15.56 0.02
N THR A 64 -0.88 -14.85 1.11
CA THR A 64 -1.80 -15.31 2.17
C THR A 64 -3.23 -15.51 1.65
N LEU A 65 -3.62 -14.78 0.59
CA LEU A 65 -4.91 -14.94 -0.10
C LEU A 65 -4.98 -16.16 -1.04
N GLY A 66 -3.99 -17.07 -0.98
CA GLY A 66 -3.97 -18.31 -1.76
C GLY A 66 -3.33 -18.16 -3.15
N ALA A 67 -2.58 -17.07 -3.39
CA ALA A 67 -1.77 -16.97 -4.58
C ALA A 67 -0.65 -18.02 -4.58
N ARG A 68 -0.29 -18.52 -5.76
CA ARG A 68 0.88 -19.40 -5.90
C ARG A 68 2.15 -18.66 -5.44
N PRO A 69 3.13 -19.36 -4.84
CA PRO A 69 4.38 -18.74 -4.38
C PRO A 69 5.16 -18.01 -5.49
N ASP A 70 4.99 -18.42 -6.75
CA ASP A 70 5.64 -17.82 -7.92
C ASP A 70 4.77 -16.79 -8.64
N ALA A 71 3.57 -16.49 -8.12
CA ALA A 71 2.62 -15.58 -8.74
C ALA A 71 3.05 -14.11 -8.64
N PHE A 72 3.89 -13.76 -7.66
CA PHE A 72 4.41 -12.41 -7.46
C PHE A 72 5.94 -12.43 -7.47
N THR A 73 6.54 -11.92 -8.53
CA THR A 73 7.99 -12.04 -8.78
C THR A 73 8.79 -10.81 -8.35
N ALA A 74 10.11 -10.93 -8.30
CA ALA A 74 10.98 -9.78 -8.06
C ALA A 74 10.85 -8.72 -9.17
N GLU A 75 10.56 -9.12 -10.40
CA GLU A 75 10.35 -8.23 -11.53
C GLU A 75 9.05 -7.42 -11.37
N ASP A 76 7.97 -8.06 -10.90
CA ASP A 76 6.71 -7.39 -10.56
C ASP A 76 6.94 -6.32 -9.48
N ARG A 77 7.65 -6.67 -8.40
CA ARG A 77 7.98 -5.74 -7.31
C ARG A 77 8.79 -4.54 -7.81
N ALA A 78 9.83 -4.80 -8.60
CA ALA A 78 10.67 -3.75 -9.16
C ALA A 78 9.88 -2.85 -10.14
N TRP A 79 8.96 -3.42 -10.90
CA TRP A 79 8.08 -2.64 -11.79
C TRP A 79 7.10 -1.77 -10.99
N ILE A 80 6.47 -2.29 -9.93
CA ILE A 80 5.58 -1.52 -9.05
C ILE A 80 6.33 -0.32 -8.46
N ALA A 81 7.55 -0.54 -7.96
CA ALA A 81 8.36 0.51 -7.35
C ALA A 81 8.63 1.67 -8.33
N ARG A 82 8.81 1.39 -9.63
CA ARG A 82 9.07 2.40 -10.65
C ARG A 82 7.80 3.05 -11.22
N SER A 83 6.68 2.34 -11.25
CA SER A 83 5.51 2.72 -12.07
C SER A 83 4.20 2.97 -11.31
N CYS A 84 4.11 2.61 -10.03
CA CYS A 84 2.87 2.69 -9.25
C CYS A 84 3.04 3.28 -7.83
N ALA A 85 4.24 3.76 -7.48
CA ALA A 85 4.61 4.16 -6.13
C ALA A 85 4.12 5.54 -5.66
N THR A 86 3.01 6.04 -6.21
CA THR A 86 2.46 7.34 -5.84
C THR A 86 1.57 7.28 -4.60
N THR A 87 0.85 6.16 -4.42
CA THR A 87 -0.02 5.92 -3.27
C THR A 87 -0.02 4.43 -2.89
N LEU A 88 -0.31 4.12 -1.62
CA LEU A 88 -0.43 2.73 -1.15
C LEU A 88 -1.50 1.97 -1.94
N HIS A 89 -2.62 2.62 -2.26
CA HIS A 89 -3.70 2.01 -3.05
C HIS A 89 -3.28 1.69 -4.49
N GLU A 90 -2.39 2.47 -5.11
CA GLU A 90 -1.83 2.11 -6.42
C GLU A 90 -0.92 0.90 -6.34
N VAL A 91 -0.11 0.79 -5.28
CA VAL A 91 0.76 -0.36 -5.01
C VAL A 91 -0.06 -1.64 -4.85
N GLU A 92 -1.05 -1.62 -3.95
CA GLU A 92 -1.96 -2.74 -3.69
C GLU A 92 -2.66 -3.20 -4.97
N LYS A 93 -3.27 -2.25 -5.70
CA LYS A 93 -3.99 -2.53 -6.94
C LYS A 93 -3.09 -3.12 -8.02
N ALA A 94 -1.84 -2.67 -8.09
CA ALA A 94 -0.87 -3.23 -9.02
C ALA A 94 -0.47 -4.66 -8.63
N ALA A 95 -0.16 -4.90 -7.35
CA ALA A 95 0.17 -6.23 -6.84
C ALA A 95 -0.95 -7.24 -7.13
N LEU A 96 -2.19 -6.93 -6.75
CA LEU A 96 -3.36 -7.79 -7.00
C LEU A 96 -3.56 -8.08 -8.49
N ARG A 97 -3.40 -7.09 -9.37
CA ARG A 97 -3.59 -7.27 -10.82
C ARG A 97 -2.51 -8.14 -11.44
N LEU A 98 -1.25 -7.95 -11.06
CA LEU A 98 -0.14 -8.76 -11.56
C LEU A 98 -0.29 -10.21 -11.13
N VAL A 99 -0.61 -10.45 -9.86
CA VAL A 99 -0.86 -11.79 -9.34
C VAL A 99 -2.06 -12.44 -10.01
N ALA A 100 -3.20 -11.75 -10.12
CA ALA A 100 -4.39 -12.29 -10.77
C ALA A 100 -4.12 -12.66 -12.24
N LEU A 101 -3.36 -11.84 -12.97
CA LEU A 101 -2.94 -12.14 -14.35
C LEU A 101 -2.09 -13.41 -14.42
N ARG A 102 -1.18 -13.61 -13.47
CA ARG A 102 -0.30 -14.79 -13.42
C ARG A 102 -1.05 -16.05 -12.97
N MET A 103 -1.97 -15.91 -12.01
CA MET A 103 -2.80 -17.00 -11.50
C MET A 103 -3.80 -17.51 -12.53
N ALA A 104 -4.53 -16.60 -13.19
CA ALA A 104 -5.57 -16.98 -14.13
C ALA A 104 -5.04 -17.32 -15.53
N GLY A 105 -3.83 -16.84 -15.87
CA GLY A 105 -3.26 -17.01 -17.20
C GLY A 105 -4.10 -16.39 -18.32
N SER A 106 -5.09 -15.54 -18.02
CA SER A 106 -5.92 -14.86 -19.03
C SER A 106 -6.48 -13.56 -18.46
N ILE A 107 -6.75 -12.56 -19.31
CA ILE A 107 -7.34 -11.28 -18.85
C ILE A 107 -8.74 -11.50 -18.30
N SER A 108 -9.56 -12.34 -18.95
CA SER A 108 -10.92 -12.63 -18.51
C SER A 108 -10.94 -13.31 -17.15
N GLY A 109 -10.14 -14.37 -16.96
CA GLY A 109 -10.06 -15.06 -15.66
C GLY A 109 -9.46 -14.17 -14.56
N ALA A 110 -8.46 -13.35 -14.89
CA ALA A 110 -7.90 -12.41 -13.93
C ALA A 110 -8.92 -11.34 -13.52
N ALA A 111 -9.73 -10.87 -14.46
CA ALA A 111 -10.80 -9.91 -14.18
C ALA A 111 -11.90 -10.53 -13.33
N GLU A 112 -12.23 -11.81 -13.55
CA GLU A 112 -13.15 -12.58 -12.71
C GLU A 112 -12.63 -12.72 -11.27
N LEU A 113 -11.37 -13.12 -11.09
CA LEU A 113 -10.72 -13.18 -9.76
C LEU A 113 -10.75 -11.84 -9.03
N LEU A 114 -10.64 -10.74 -9.77
CA LEU A 114 -10.65 -9.37 -9.22
C LEU A 114 -12.06 -8.78 -9.09
N GLY A 115 -13.12 -9.49 -9.48
CA GLY A 115 -14.49 -8.98 -9.47
C GLY A 115 -14.68 -7.74 -10.34
N MET A 116 -13.98 -7.63 -11.47
CA MET A 116 -14.01 -6.44 -12.33
C MET A 116 -14.26 -6.78 -13.80
N ALA A 117 -14.66 -5.77 -14.59
CA ALA A 117 -14.85 -5.96 -16.03
C ALA A 117 -13.51 -6.21 -16.76
N PRO A 118 -13.41 -7.19 -17.69
CA PRO A 118 -12.18 -7.46 -18.44
C PRO A 118 -11.63 -6.25 -19.20
N VAL A 119 -12.52 -5.39 -19.72
CA VAL A 119 -12.15 -4.16 -20.43
C VAL A 119 -11.42 -3.16 -19.53
N SER A 120 -11.73 -3.13 -18.24
CA SER A 120 -11.09 -2.24 -17.26
C SER A 120 -9.67 -2.72 -16.93
N LEU A 121 -9.47 -4.03 -16.83
CA LEU A 121 -8.14 -4.62 -16.66
C LEU A 121 -7.29 -4.42 -17.93
N ARG A 122 -7.87 -4.64 -19.12
CA ARG A 122 -7.20 -4.39 -20.41
C ARG A 122 -6.75 -2.94 -20.54
N ARG A 123 -7.63 -1.97 -20.23
CA ARG A 123 -7.27 -0.53 -20.24
C ARG A 123 -6.17 -0.19 -19.23
N TRP A 124 -6.09 -0.90 -18.11
CA TRP A 124 -5.00 -0.71 -17.16
C TRP A 124 -3.66 -1.24 -17.72
N ILE A 125 -3.68 -2.45 -18.30
CA ILE A 125 -2.50 -3.05 -18.95
C ILE A 125 -2.00 -2.14 -20.08
N SER A 126 -2.89 -1.71 -21.00
CA SER A 126 -2.50 -0.86 -22.14
C SER A 126 -1.91 0.48 -21.72
N ARG A 127 -2.31 1.03 -20.56
CA ARG A 127 -1.80 2.32 -20.08
C ARG A 127 -0.49 2.20 -19.31
N ARG A 128 -0.27 1.09 -18.59
CA ARG A 128 0.88 0.94 -17.69
C ARG A 128 1.96 0.00 -18.20
N SER A 129 1.64 -0.88 -19.14
CA SER A 129 2.56 -1.86 -19.74
C SER A 129 3.38 -2.63 -18.67
N PRO A 130 2.71 -3.40 -17.78
CA PRO A 130 3.39 -4.20 -16.78
C PRO A 130 4.29 -5.27 -17.40
N VAL A 131 5.33 -5.66 -16.67
CA VAL A 131 6.19 -6.77 -17.10
C VAL A 131 5.50 -8.09 -16.77
N LEU A 132 4.78 -8.62 -17.74
CA LEU A 132 4.11 -9.91 -17.65
C LEU A 132 5.06 -10.94 -18.24
N GLY A 133 5.89 -11.55 -17.38
CA GLY A 133 6.79 -12.64 -17.78
C GLY A 133 6.05 -13.74 -18.55
N GLN A 134 6.76 -14.41 -19.47
CA GLN A 134 6.24 -15.40 -20.45
C GLN A 134 4.71 -15.53 -20.47
N ALA A 135 4.09 -14.63 -21.22
CA ALA A 135 2.72 -14.74 -21.66
C ALA A 135 2.38 -16.19 -22.09
N PRO A 136 1.27 -16.78 -21.64
CA PRO A 136 0.75 -17.96 -22.32
C PRO A 136 0.46 -17.60 -23.78
N ALA A 137 0.55 -18.56 -24.70
CA ALA A 137 0.66 -18.36 -26.16
C ALA A 137 -0.42 -17.47 -26.87
N PHE A 138 -1.42 -16.94 -26.17
CA PHE A 138 -2.48 -16.09 -26.73
C PHE A 138 -2.15 -14.58 -26.79
N TRP A 139 -1.00 -14.13 -26.28
CA TRP A 139 -0.61 -12.70 -26.33
C TRP A 139 -0.09 -12.24 -27.71
N GLY A 140 0.07 -13.16 -28.67
CA GLY A 140 0.72 -12.91 -29.96
C GLY A 140 -0.06 -12.08 -30.99
N LYS A 141 -1.23 -11.51 -30.70
CA LYS A 141 -2.00 -10.74 -31.73
C LYS A 141 -2.84 -9.60 -31.18
N TRP A 142 -2.29 -8.59 -30.52
CA TRP A 142 -3.11 -7.40 -30.19
C TRP A 142 -2.34 -6.09 -30.36
N ARG A 143 -2.20 -5.66 -31.63
CA ARG A 143 -1.95 -4.26 -32.02
C ARG A 143 -3.30 -3.54 -32.09
N PHE A 144 -3.45 -2.43 -31.37
CA PHE A 144 -4.26 -1.27 -31.75
C PHE A 144 -3.60 -0.03 -31.17
#